data_AF-A0A4Q3W3B8-F1
#
_entry.id   AF-A0A4Q3W3B8-F1
#
_cell.length_a   1.000
_cell.length_b   1.000
_cell.length_c   1.000
_cell.angle_alpha   90.00
_cell.angle_beta   90.00
_cell.angle_gamma   90.00
#
_symmetry.space_group_name_H-M   'P 1'
#
loop_
_entity.id
_entity.type
_entity.pdbx_description
1 polymer ?
#
loop_
_entity_poly.entity_id
_entity_poly.type
_entity_poly.pdbx_seq_one_letter_code
_entity_poly.pdbx_strand_id
1 'polypeptide(L)'
;MNRIVRRLLFGVVGVATLLLVAAVLFPLFAKTKPNPRRAEQRAWNKRRNSLMAEATQAMAKGDEAAVERICRLVIDRNPKDRGFSILLAELYDKQGRDKDALAAYSRAIPNFGEGSQYVTGPKTLVRYGDLLKKHGQPEKAAAAYRLAKERTRKK
;
A
#
# COMPACT_ATOMS: atom_id res chain seq x y z
N MET A 1 -8.71 49.97 -50.49
CA MET A 1 -8.08 48.85 -49.74
C MET A 1 -9.06 47.68 -49.66
N ASN A 2 -8.73 46.54 -50.27
CA ASN A 2 -9.66 45.46 -50.59
C ASN A 2 -10.14 44.69 -49.33
N ARG A 3 -11.44 44.33 -49.24
CA ARG A 3 -12.01 43.67 -48.04
C ARG A 3 -11.34 42.34 -47.71
N ILE A 4 -10.79 41.67 -48.72
CA ILE A 4 -10.05 40.40 -48.61
C ILE A 4 -8.71 40.61 -47.88
N VAL A 5 -7.97 41.68 -48.23
CA VAL A 5 -6.66 42.01 -47.61
C VAL A 5 -6.84 42.38 -46.14
N ARG A 6 -7.92 43.08 -45.79
CA ARG A 6 -8.24 43.42 -44.38
C ARG A 6 -8.52 42.16 -43.54
N ARG A 7 -9.28 41.20 -44.05
CA ARG A 7 -9.60 39.94 -43.33
C ARG A 7 -8.37 39.05 -43.13
N LEU A 8 -7.46 38.98 -44.11
CA LEU A 8 -6.19 38.26 -43.98
C LEU A 8 -5.26 38.93 -42.95
N LEU A 9 -5.17 40.26 -42.93
CA LEU A 9 -4.36 40.99 -41.95
C LEU A 9 -4.86 40.78 -40.50
N PHE A 10 -6.18 40.86 -40.27
CA PHE A 10 -6.76 40.62 -38.94
C PHE A 10 -6.61 39.16 -38.48
N GLY A 11 -6.68 38.19 -39.41
CA GLY A 11 -6.45 36.78 -39.10
C GLY A 11 -5.01 36.47 -38.68
N VAL A 12 -4.01 37.01 -39.40
CA VAL A 12 -2.59 36.80 -39.09
C VAL A 12 -2.20 37.51 -37.79
N VAL A 13 -2.71 38.73 -37.55
CA VAL A 13 -2.46 39.47 -36.29
C VAL A 13 -3.11 38.75 -35.10
N GLY A 14 -4.30 38.17 -35.27
CA GLY A 14 -4.98 37.39 -34.21
C GLY A 14 -4.25 36.09 -33.84
N VAL A 15 -3.67 35.39 -34.81
CA VAL A 15 -2.86 34.18 -34.55
C VAL A 15 -1.52 34.56 -33.93
N ALA A 16 -0.89 35.64 -34.39
CA ALA A 16 0.37 36.14 -33.84
C ALA A 16 0.21 36.59 -32.37
N THR A 17 -0.89 37.25 -32.02
CA THR A 17 -1.18 37.65 -30.63
C THR A 17 -1.48 36.44 -29.75
N LEU A 18 -2.23 35.45 -30.22
CA LEU A 18 -2.44 34.20 -29.48
C LEU A 18 -1.14 33.43 -29.24
N LEU A 19 -0.25 33.35 -30.22
CA LEU A 19 1.06 32.70 -30.07
C LEU A 19 1.99 33.48 -29.14
N LEU A 20 1.96 34.81 -29.17
CA LEU A 20 2.71 35.65 -28.22
C LEU A 20 2.17 35.52 -26.80
N VAL A 21 0.85 35.55 -26.62
CA VAL A 21 0.20 35.33 -25.32
C VAL A 21 0.52 33.93 -24.80
N ALA A 22 0.47 32.90 -25.65
CA ALA A 22 0.89 31.56 -25.29
C ALA A 22 2.39 31.52 -24.93
N ALA A 23 3.28 32.14 -25.70
CA ALA A 23 4.71 32.17 -25.40
C ALA A 23 5.05 32.91 -24.09
N VAL A 24 4.25 33.91 -23.69
CA VAL A 24 4.41 34.65 -22.42
C VAL A 24 3.77 33.91 -21.24
N LEU A 25 2.60 33.28 -21.42
CA LEU A 25 1.88 32.57 -20.36
C LEU A 25 2.38 31.13 -20.14
N PHE A 26 2.86 30.46 -21.18
CA PHE A 26 3.38 29.09 -21.11
C PHE A 26 4.52 28.91 -20.09
N PRO A 27 5.55 29.78 -20.00
CA PRO A 27 6.58 29.65 -18.98
C PRO A 27 6.08 29.87 -17.54
N LEU A 28 4.96 30.57 -17.33
CA LEU A 28 4.34 30.73 -16.01
C LEU A 28 3.68 29.43 -15.53
N PHE A 29 3.17 28.59 -16.44
CA PHE A 29 2.61 27.27 -16.12
C PHE A 29 3.65 26.13 -16.16
N ALA A 30 4.77 26.30 -16.85
CA ALA A 30 5.72 25.22 -17.14
C ALA A 30 6.67 24.81 -15.98
N LYS A 31 6.66 25.50 -14.83
CA LYS A 31 7.61 25.21 -13.73
C LYS A 31 6.94 25.07 -12.36
N THR A 32 5.93 24.20 -12.24
CA THR A 32 5.63 23.65 -10.91
C THR A 32 6.70 22.62 -10.56
N LYS A 33 7.68 23.00 -9.73
CA LYS A 33 8.64 22.04 -9.16
C LYS A 33 7.82 20.90 -8.53
N PRO A 34 8.11 19.62 -8.82
CA PRO A 34 7.34 18.52 -8.29
C PRO A 34 7.29 18.64 -6.76
N ASN A 35 6.09 18.56 -6.18
CA ASN A 35 5.90 18.68 -4.74
C ASN A 35 6.84 17.66 -4.04
N PRO A 36 7.83 18.11 -3.25
CA PRO A 36 8.87 17.24 -2.70
C PRO A 36 8.28 16.13 -1.83
N ARG A 37 7.19 16.40 -1.10
CA ARG A 37 6.47 15.40 -0.31
C ARG A 37 5.90 14.27 -1.18
N ARG A 38 5.41 14.59 -2.40
CA ARG A 38 4.92 13.58 -3.35
C ARG A 38 6.07 12.78 -3.95
N ALA A 39 7.21 13.39 -4.23
CA ALA A 39 8.39 12.71 -4.74
C ALA A 39 8.98 11.75 -3.69
N GLU A 40 9.12 12.21 -2.44
CA GLU A 40 9.54 11.39 -1.30
C GLU A 40 8.58 10.23 -1.05
N GLN A 41 7.27 10.46 -1.06
CA GLN A 41 6.28 9.39 -0.90
C GLN A 41 6.39 8.35 -2.03
N ARG A 42 6.62 8.78 -3.27
CA ARG A 42 6.84 7.85 -4.40
C ARG A 42 8.11 7.02 -4.22
N ALA A 43 9.21 7.67 -3.83
CA ALA A 43 10.47 6.98 -3.56
C ALA A 43 10.31 5.98 -2.41
N TRP A 44 9.61 6.36 -1.33
CA TRP A 44 9.30 5.47 -0.23
C TRP A 44 8.40 4.31 -0.66
N ASN A 45 7.33 4.56 -1.43
CA ASN A 45 6.45 3.49 -1.92
C ASN A 45 7.23 2.46 -2.75
N LYS A 46 8.15 2.93 -3.60
CA LYS A 46 9.05 2.06 -4.38
C LYS A 46 9.98 1.26 -3.47
N ARG A 47 10.61 1.90 -2.49
CA ARG A 47 11.48 1.23 -1.51
C ARG A 47 10.71 0.20 -0.68
N ARG A 48 9.50 0.54 -0.22
CA ARG A 48 8.60 -0.35 0.53
C ARG A 48 8.31 -1.64 -0.23
N ASN A 49 8.03 -1.55 -1.52
CA ASN A 49 7.81 -2.74 -2.35
C ASN A 49 9.07 -3.63 -2.42
N SER A 50 10.25 -3.03 -2.54
CA SER A 50 11.53 -3.77 -2.48
C SER A 50 11.76 -4.44 -1.13
N LEU A 51 11.41 -3.75 -0.04
CA LEU A 51 11.53 -4.27 1.32
C LEU A 51 10.62 -5.49 1.55
N MET A 52 9.46 -5.56 0.90
CA MET A 52 8.58 -6.74 1.00
C MET A 52 9.27 -7.96 0.40
N ALA A 53 9.84 -7.82 -0.80
CA ALA A 53 10.60 -8.90 -1.43
C ALA A 53 11.80 -9.33 -0.57
N GLU A 54 12.56 -8.37 -0.03
CA GLU A 54 13.69 -8.64 0.87
C GLU A 54 13.26 -9.38 2.13
N ALA A 55 12.19 -8.93 2.81
CA ALA A 55 11.66 -9.59 4.00
C ALA A 55 11.15 -11.01 3.69
N THR A 56 10.47 -11.22 2.57
CA THR A 56 10.03 -12.57 2.18
C THR A 56 11.20 -13.49 1.86
N GLN A 57 12.28 -12.97 1.26
CA GLN A 57 13.49 -13.74 0.99
C GLN A 57 14.22 -14.08 2.29
N ALA A 58 14.34 -13.12 3.22
CA ALA A 58 14.89 -13.35 4.55
C ALA A 58 14.10 -14.42 5.30
N MET A 59 12.76 -14.36 5.24
CA MET A 59 11.88 -15.37 5.84
C MET A 59 12.08 -16.77 5.23
N ALA A 60 12.32 -16.86 3.92
CA ALA A 60 12.63 -18.13 3.25
C ALA A 60 14.01 -18.68 3.63
N LYS A 61 14.98 -17.80 3.90
CA LYS A 61 16.33 -18.16 4.35
C LYS A 61 16.43 -18.44 5.85
N GLY A 62 15.38 -18.16 6.62
CA GLY A 62 15.40 -18.24 8.08
C GLY A 62 16.18 -17.09 8.74
N ASP A 63 16.43 -15.98 8.04
CA ASP A 63 17.04 -14.78 8.63
C ASP A 63 15.96 -13.97 9.37
N GLU A 64 15.59 -14.45 10.55
CA GLU A 64 14.56 -13.89 11.40
C GLU A 64 14.85 -12.44 11.81
N ALA A 65 16.12 -12.12 12.06
CA ALA A 65 16.56 -10.78 12.45
C ALA A 65 16.33 -9.77 11.32
N ALA A 66 16.61 -10.14 10.06
CA ALA A 66 16.30 -9.29 8.92
C ALA A 66 14.79 -9.10 8.73
N VAL A 67 13.99 -10.16 8.88
CA VAL A 67 12.53 -10.06 8.80
C VAL A 67 12.00 -9.08 9.83
N GLU A 68 12.37 -9.24 11.11
CA GLU A 68 11.89 -8.38 12.19
C GLU A 68 12.28 -6.92 11.97
N ARG A 69 13.55 -6.67 11.61
CA ARG A 69 14.07 -5.33 11.34
C ARG A 69 13.33 -4.64 10.18
N ILE A 70 13.14 -5.34 9.07
CA ILE A 70 12.46 -4.78 7.89
C ILE A 70 10.99 -4.51 8.18
N CYS A 71 10.30 -5.47 8.82
CA CYS A 71 8.90 -5.32 9.18
C CYS A 71 8.69 -4.12 10.11
N ARG A 72 9.50 -3.98 11.17
CA ARG A 72 9.42 -2.84 12.09
C ARG A 72 9.67 -1.51 11.38
N LEU A 73 10.72 -1.43 10.54
CA LEU A 73 10.99 -0.23 9.75
C LEU A 73 9.77 0.25 8.95
N VAL A 74 9.06 -0.65 8.29
CA VAL A 74 7.88 -0.29 7.49
C VAL A 74 6.68 0.04 8.38
N ILE A 75 6.44 -0.75 9.43
CA ILE A 75 5.31 -0.56 10.35
C ILE A 75 5.45 0.75 11.13
N ASP A 76 6.65 1.12 11.56
CA ASP A 76 6.90 2.39 12.27
C ASP A 76 6.58 3.60 11.39
N ARG A 77 6.87 3.48 10.08
CA ARG A 77 6.53 4.53 9.11
C ARG A 77 5.06 4.53 8.70
N ASN A 78 4.45 3.34 8.60
CA ASN A 78 3.05 3.15 8.25
C ASN A 78 2.42 2.02 9.11
N PRO A 79 1.86 2.36 10.28
CA PRO A 79 1.29 1.37 11.20
C PRO A 79 0.10 0.58 10.64
N LYS A 80 -0.49 1.06 9.54
CA LYS A 80 -1.61 0.43 8.85
C LYS A 80 -1.17 -0.54 7.73
N ASP A 81 0.13 -0.74 7.53
CA ASP A 81 0.62 -1.73 6.56
C ASP A 81 0.36 -3.16 7.07
N ARG A 82 -0.75 -3.72 6.58
CA ARG A 82 -1.21 -5.07 6.95
C ARG A 82 -0.25 -6.16 6.49
N GLY A 83 0.42 -5.96 5.36
CA GLY A 83 1.28 -6.99 4.77
C GLY A 83 2.48 -7.28 5.66
N PHE A 84 3.18 -6.22 6.08
CA PHE A 84 4.30 -6.37 7.01
C PHE A 84 3.85 -6.78 8.42
N SER A 85 2.66 -6.36 8.86
CA SER A 85 2.10 -6.81 10.13
C SER A 85 1.80 -8.32 10.13
N ILE A 86 1.29 -8.88 9.02
CA ILE A 86 1.09 -10.33 8.86
C ILE A 86 2.43 -11.06 8.85
N LEU A 87 3.41 -10.56 8.09
CA LEU A 87 4.71 -11.21 8.00
C LEU A 87 5.43 -11.23 9.36
N LEU A 88 5.33 -10.16 10.13
CA LEU A 88 5.85 -10.09 11.49
C LEU A 88 5.10 -11.04 12.43
N ALA A 89 3.77 -11.16 12.29
CA ALA A 89 2.98 -12.10 13.06
C ALA A 89 3.38 -13.57 12.78
N GLU A 90 3.60 -13.91 11.50
CA GLU A 90 4.06 -15.23 11.08
C GLU A 90 5.47 -15.55 11.61
N LEU A 91 6.35 -14.54 11.68
CA LEU A 91 7.66 -14.69 12.31
C LEU A 91 7.51 -15.02 13.81
N TYR A 92 6.73 -14.22 14.53
CA TYR A 92 6.53 -14.44 15.97
C TYR A 92 5.82 -15.77 16.28
N ASP A 93 4.88 -16.20 15.43
CA ASP A 93 4.23 -17.52 15.50
C ASP A 93 5.27 -18.65 15.38
N LYS A 94 6.19 -18.55 14.40
CA LYS A 94 7.29 -19.52 14.25
C LYS A 94 8.22 -19.55 15.47
N GLN A 95 8.46 -18.41 16.11
CA GLN A 95 9.29 -18.29 17.31
C GLN A 95 8.58 -18.74 18.59
N GLY A 96 7.30 -19.14 18.52
CA GLY A 96 6.48 -19.46 19.70
C GLY A 96 6.13 -18.24 20.57
N ARG A 97 6.32 -17.03 20.04
CA ARG A 97 5.99 -15.76 20.70
C ARG A 97 4.53 -15.40 20.46
N ASP A 98 3.64 -16.25 20.97
CA ASP A 98 2.22 -16.21 20.62
C ASP A 98 1.55 -14.86 20.93
N LYS A 99 1.92 -14.21 22.03
CA LYS A 99 1.37 -12.90 22.42
C LYS A 99 1.74 -11.81 21.40
N ASP A 100 2.98 -11.82 20.92
CA ASP A 100 3.46 -10.87 19.93
C ASP A 100 2.83 -11.16 18.56
N ALA A 101 2.69 -12.44 18.21
CA ALA A 101 1.99 -12.88 17.01
C ALA A 101 0.53 -12.43 17.00
N LEU A 102 -0.20 -12.65 18.10
CA LEU A 102 -1.58 -12.18 18.27
C LEU A 102 -1.70 -10.67 18.14
N ALA A 103 -0.78 -9.90 18.74
CA ALA A 103 -0.78 -8.45 18.63
C ALA A 103 -0.57 -7.97 17.18
N ALA A 104 0.38 -8.58 16.47
CA ALA A 104 0.65 -8.27 15.07
C ALA A 104 -0.49 -8.68 14.13
N TYR A 105 -1.09 -9.87 14.34
CA TYR A 105 -2.28 -10.29 13.61
C TYR A 105 -3.49 -9.40 13.88
N SER A 106 -3.73 -9.01 15.14
CA SER A 106 -4.82 -8.09 15.51
C SER A 106 -4.68 -6.73 14.82
N ARG A 107 -3.44 -6.24 14.66
CA ARG A 107 -3.19 -4.99 13.92
C ARG A 107 -3.50 -5.13 12.44
N ALA A 108 -3.13 -6.26 11.84
CA ALA A 108 -3.35 -6.51 10.42
C ALA A 108 -4.82 -6.81 10.07
N ILE A 109 -5.50 -7.52 10.97
CA ILE A 109 -6.84 -8.09 10.80
C ILE A 109 -7.63 -7.84 12.09
N PRO A 110 -8.06 -6.58 12.34
CA PRO A 110 -8.72 -6.23 13.60
C PRO A 110 -10.11 -6.85 13.73
N ASN A 111 -10.81 -7.08 12.61
CA ASN A 111 -12.18 -7.59 12.59
C ASN A 111 -12.30 -8.82 11.69
N PHE A 112 -13.04 -9.82 12.19
CA PHE A 112 -13.43 -11.02 11.46
C PHE A 112 -14.93 -11.06 11.30
N GLY A 113 -15.40 -11.35 10.10
CA GLY A 113 -16.82 -11.46 9.84
C GLY A 113 -17.12 -11.68 8.37
N GLU A 114 -18.33 -12.14 8.12
CA GLU A 114 -18.92 -12.12 6.79
C GLU A 114 -18.93 -10.68 6.24
N GLY A 115 -18.55 -10.51 4.98
CA GLY A 115 -18.38 -9.18 4.39
C GLY A 115 -17.08 -8.45 4.78
N SER A 116 -16.18 -9.10 5.53
CA SER A 116 -14.83 -8.58 5.79
C SER A 116 -14.14 -8.20 4.49
N GLN A 117 -13.79 -6.92 4.33
CA GLN A 117 -13.06 -6.40 3.18
C GLN A 117 -11.55 -6.71 3.24
N TYR A 118 -11.08 -7.37 4.31
CA TYR A 118 -9.67 -7.70 4.47
C TYR A 118 -9.26 -8.77 3.46
N VAL A 119 -8.28 -8.45 2.61
CA VAL A 119 -7.72 -9.40 1.64
C VAL A 119 -6.62 -10.18 2.33
N THR A 120 -7.01 -11.26 3.01
CA THR A 120 -6.11 -12.17 3.73
C THR A 120 -6.31 -13.59 3.21
N GLY A 121 -5.21 -14.33 3.06
CA GLY A 121 -5.25 -15.72 2.61
C GLY A 121 -5.88 -16.66 3.64
N PRO A 122 -6.54 -17.76 3.22
CA PRO A 122 -7.12 -18.74 4.14
C PRO A 122 -6.12 -19.30 5.17
N LYS A 123 -4.88 -19.57 4.75
CA LYS A 123 -3.83 -20.12 5.63
C LYS A 123 -3.50 -19.18 6.79
N THR A 124 -3.35 -17.89 6.53
CA THR A 124 -3.08 -16.88 7.56
C THR A 124 -4.25 -16.75 8.54
N LEU A 125 -5.49 -16.82 8.04
CA LEU A 125 -6.69 -16.81 8.90
C LEU A 125 -6.77 -18.05 9.81
N VAL A 126 -6.39 -19.23 9.30
CA VAL A 126 -6.33 -20.45 10.12
C VAL A 126 -5.29 -20.31 11.24
N ARG A 127 -4.07 -19.86 10.93
CA ARG A 127 -3.01 -19.63 11.94
C ARG A 127 -3.46 -18.65 13.03
N TYR A 128 -4.05 -17.53 12.61
CA TYR A 128 -4.56 -16.56 13.58
C TYR A 128 -5.71 -17.15 14.41
N GLY A 129 -6.60 -17.93 13.79
CA GLY A 129 -7.65 -18.68 14.50
C GLY A 129 -7.09 -19.67 15.53
N ASP A 130 -6.03 -20.40 15.19
CA ASP A 130 -5.36 -21.34 16.08
C ASP A 130 -4.75 -20.64 17.29
N LEU A 131 -4.07 -19.51 17.08
CA LEU A 131 -3.55 -18.67 18.15
C LEU A 131 -4.67 -18.12 19.04
N LEU A 132 -5.77 -17.62 18.44
CA LEU A 132 -6.92 -17.13 19.20
C LEU A 132 -7.53 -18.23 20.07
N LYS A 133 -7.69 -19.43 19.53
CA LYS A 133 -8.20 -20.60 20.25
C LYS A 133 -7.27 -20.98 21.40
N LYS A 134 -5.96 -21.04 21.15
CA LYS A 134 -4.93 -21.33 22.16
C LYS A 134 -4.96 -20.33 23.32
N HIS A 135 -5.31 -19.07 23.04
CA HIS A 135 -5.39 -17.98 24.01
C HIS A 135 -6.80 -17.67 24.49
N GLY A 136 -7.72 -18.64 24.46
CA GLY A 136 -9.03 -18.51 25.10
C GLY A 136 -9.99 -17.53 24.42
N GLN A 137 -9.83 -17.28 23.11
CA GLN A 137 -10.74 -16.47 22.30
C GLN A 137 -11.49 -17.34 21.26
N PRO A 138 -12.29 -18.34 21.69
CA PRO A 138 -12.89 -19.32 20.80
C PRO A 138 -13.90 -18.72 19.82
N GLU A 139 -14.67 -17.68 20.18
CA GLU A 139 -15.62 -17.09 19.23
C GLU A 139 -14.90 -16.38 18.08
N LYS A 140 -13.80 -15.66 18.38
CA LYS A 140 -12.97 -15.01 17.36
C LYS A 140 -12.26 -16.04 16.49
N ALA A 141 -11.77 -17.13 17.09
CA ALA A 141 -11.20 -18.24 16.34
C ALA A 141 -12.21 -18.83 15.35
N ALA A 142 -13.44 -19.11 15.80
CA ALA A 142 -14.52 -19.60 14.95
C ALA A 142 -14.85 -18.61 13.81
N ALA A 143 -14.85 -17.30 14.08
CA ALA A 143 -15.01 -16.30 13.03
C ALA A 143 -13.87 -16.32 12.00
N ALA A 144 -12.62 -16.44 12.44
CA ALA A 144 -11.45 -16.56 11.56
C ALA A 144 -11.53 -17.81 10.67
N TYR A 145 -11.88 -18.96 11.24
CA TYR A 145 -12.03 -20.21 10.48
C TYR A 145 -13.18 -20.16 9.47
N ARG A 146 -14.33 -19.57 9.83
CA ARG A 146 -15.45 -19.39 8.89
C ARG A 146 -15.03 -18.53 7.70
N LEU A 147 -14.35 -17.41 7.96
CA LEU A 147 -13.84 -16.55 6.89
C LEU A 147 -12.80 -17.28 6.03
N ALA A 148 -11.91 -18.07 6.63
CA ALA A 148 -10.95 -18.88 5.88
C ALA A 148 -11.65 -19.86 4.92
N LYS A 149 -12.70 -20.54 5.39
CA LYS A 149 -13.51 -21.47 4.57
C LYS A 149 -14.21 -20.75 3.42
N GLU A 150 -14.82 -19.59 3.69
CA GLU A 150 -15.48 -18.76 2.68
C GLU A 150 -14.49 -18.38 1.56
N ARG A 151 -13.28 -17.93 1.92
CA ARG A 151 -12.24 -17.52 0.97
C ARG A 151 -11.68 -18.68 0.15
N THR A 152 -11.66 -19.89 0.69
CA THR A 152 -11.27 -21.09 -0.07
C THR A 152 -12.34 -21.48 -1.09
N ARG A 153 -13.64 -21.33 -0.78
CA ARG A 153 -14.74 -21.68 -1.71
C ARG A 153 -14.88 -20.71 -2.90
N LYS A 154 -14.36 -19.49 -2.77
CA LYS A 154 -14.43 -18.43 -3.80
C LYS A 154 -13.26 -18.45 -4.80
N LYS A 155 -12.31 -19.37 -4.65
CA LYS A 155 -11.17 -19.58 -5.57
C LYS A 155 -11.44 -20.77 -6.46
#